data_AF-X0UXY8-F1
#
_entry.id   AF-X0UXY8-F1
#
_cell.length_a   1.000
_cell.length_b   1.000
_cell.length_c   1.000
_cell.angle_alpha   90.00
_cell.angle_beta   90.00
_cell.angle_gamma   90.00
#
_symmetry.space_group_name_H-M   'P 1'
#
loop_
_entity.id
_entity.type
_entity.pdbx_description
1 polymer ?
#
loop_
_entity_poly.entity_id
_entity_poly.type
_entity_poly.pdbx_seq_one_letter_code
_entity_poly.pdbx_strand_id
1 'polypeptide(L)'
;SLPFLFSGSIATFTDAFFESLSGFTTTGASILNNIESLPEGILLWRSLTQWIGGMGIIVLSIAILPFLGVGGMQLYKAEIPSPVVDKLQPRISETAKTLWKVYLLITLVEIGLLFIGRMSLFDSMCHAFCTMPTGGFSPRNASIAYYNNAYFEAVITVFMLLAGVNFALHFKFLKGNFRVFGRDPECRIFLFILAALILLVTCNIYGTVYHSIGGAFRRAAFQVTSIITTTGFVTSDYAQWPALSQIILFLCMFIGAMAGSTGG
;
A
#
# COMPACT_ATOMS: atom_id res chain seq x y z
N SER A 1 17.33 12.36 -2.74
CA SER A 1 18.59 12.00 -3.44
C SER A 1 19.82 12.34 -2.60
N LEU A 2 19.90 13.52 -1.97
CA LEU A 2 21.09 13.97 -1.21
C LEU A 2 21.60 12.99 -0.14
N PRO A 3 20.77 12.35 0.71
CA PRO A 3 21.28 11.40 1.70
C PRO A 3 22.02 10.19 1.09
N PHE A 4 21.59 9.74 -0.10
CA PHE A 4 22.26 8.65 -0.81
C PHE A 4 23.63 9.05 -1.37
N LEU A 5 23.74 10.29 -1.86
CA LEU A 5 24.99 10.84 -2.41
C LEU A 5 26.00 11.12 -1.31
N PHE A 6 25.58 11.77 -0.21
CA PHE A 6 26.48 12.13 0.88
C PHE A 6 26.95 10.93 1.70
N SER A 7 26.14 9.87 1.79
CA SER A 7 26.56 8.61 2.43
C SER A 7 27.47 7.75 1.55
N GLY A 8 27.58 8.06 0.25
CA GLY A 8 28.27 7.20 -0.72
C GLY A 8 27.52 5.90 -1.04
N SER A 9 26.27 5.75 -0.61
CA SER A 9 25.46 4.55 -0.83
C SER A 9 25.05 4.37 -2.29
N ILE A 10 24.90 5.49 -3.03
CA ILE A 10 24.63 5.50 -4.46
C ILE A 10 25.60 6.48 -5.12
N ALA A 11 26.37 6.00 -6.09
CA ALA A 11 27.48 6.75 -6.67
C ALA A 11 27.04 7.86 -7.64
N THR A 12 25.98 7.63 -8.42
CA THR A 12 25.53 8.57 -9.46
C THR A 12 24.32 9.38 -9.00
N PHE A 13 24.25 10.65 -9.42
CA PHE A 13 23.11 11.50 -9.14
C PHE A 13 21.81 10.94 -9.74
N THR A 14 21.86 10.40 -10.96
CA THR A 14 20.70 9.86 -11.66
C THR A 14 20.08 8.70 -10.90
N ASP A 15 20.90 7.77 -10.41
CA ASP A 15 20.43 6.61 -9.66
C ASP A 15 19.90 7.04 -8.28
N ALA A 16 20.59 7.96 -7.62
CA ALA A 16 20.15 8.51 -6.34
C ALA A 16 18.85 9.34 -6.47
N PHE A 17 18.63 9.96 -7.63
CA PHE A 17 17.41 10.68 -7.96
C PHE A 17 16.27 9.72 -8.26
N PHE A 18 16.52 8.67 -9.05
CA PHE A 18 15.56 7.61 -9.33
C PHE A 18 15.09 6.93 -8.04
N GLU A 19 16.01 6.47 -7.20
CA GLU A 19 15.69 5.80 -5.93
C GLU A 19 14.88 6.73 -5.01
N SER A 20 15.22 8.02 -4.99
CA SER A 20 14.49 9.02 -4.21
C SER A 20 13.09 9.29 -4.74
N LEU A 21 12.93 9.41 -6.06
CA LEU A 21 11.62 9.60 -6.68
C LEU A 21 10.75 8.39 -6.40
N SER A 22 11.25 7.18 -6.69
CA SER A 22 10.55 5.93 -6.43
C SER A 22 10.08 5.79 -4.97
N GLY A 23 10.87 6.28 -4.01
CA GLY A 23 10.45 6.39 -2.62
C GLY A 23 9.29 7.37 -2.42
N PHE A 24 9.46 8.64 -2.80
CA PHE A 24 8.44 9.67 -2.56
C PHE A 24 7.14 9.48 -3.36
N THR A 25 7.21 8.86 -4.53
CA THR A 25 6.04 8.50 -5.35
C THR A 25 5.47 7.14 -5.00
N THR A 26 5.98 6.50 -3.93
CA THR A 26 5.53 5.20 -3.43
C THR A 26 5.50 4.13 -4.53
N THR A 27 6.47 4.18 -5.45
CA THR A 27 6.55 3.26 -6.60
C THR A 27 7.27 1.96 -6.25
N GLY A 28 8.26 2.01 -5.34
CA GLY A 28 8.92 0.79 -4.86
C GLY A 28 9.95 0.16 -5.80
N ALA A 29 10.19 0.74 -6.97
CA ALA A 29 11.26 0.31 -7.87
C ALA A 29 12.63 0.72 -7.30
N SER A 30 13.62 -0.16 -7.33
CA SER A 30 14.96 0.15 -6.80
C SER A 30 16.06 -0.17 -7.81
N ILE A 31 17.10 0.66 -7.82
CA ILE A 31 18.34 0.42 -8.58
C ILE A 31 19.35 -0.43 -7.78
N LEU A 32 19.10 -0.65 -6.49
CA LEU A 32 20.02 -1.29 -5.56
C LEU A 32 19.90 -2.81 -5.65
N ASN A 33 20.98 -3.47 -6.07
CA ASN A 33 21.02 -4.94 -6.15
C ASN A 33 21.27 -5.61 -4.79
N ASN A 34 22.02 -4.97 -3.89
CA ASN A 34 22.32 -5.50 -2.57
C ASN A 34 21.90 -4.50 -1.47
N ILE A 35 20.61 -4.48 -1.18
CA ILE A 35 19.98 -3.64 -0.19
C ILE A 35 20.55 -3.89 1.21
N GLU A 36 20.78 -5.15 1.57
CA GLU A 36 21.20 -5.56 2.93
C GLU A 36 22.60 -5.06 3.29
N SER A 37 23.41 -4.67 2.30
CA SER A 37 24.74 -4.08 2.53
C SER A 37 24.69 -2.61 2.96
N LEU A 38 23.55 -1.96 2.84
CA LEU A 38 23.41 -0.54 3.14
C LEU A 38 23.36 -0.29 4.66
N PRO A 39 23.88 0.85 5.13
CA PRO A 39 23.73 1.26 6.52
C PRO A 39 22.25 1.36 6.91
N GLU A 40 21.91 0.96 8.14
CA GLU A 40 20.54 1.00 8.66
C GLU A 40 19.89 2.39 8.55
N GLY A 41 20.65 3.47 8.71
CA GLY A 41 20.15 4.83 8.53
C GLY A 41 19.65 5.12 7.11
N ILE A 42 20.27 4.51 6.09
CA ILE A 42 19.87 4.66 4.69
C ILE A 42 18.67 3.77 4.37
N LEU A 43 18.64 2.55 4.93
CA LEU A 43 17.46 1.68 4.83
C LEU A 43 16.22 2.33 5.45
N LEU A 44 16.37 2.91 6.65
CA LEU A 44 15.29 3.64 7.30
C LEU A 44 14.87 4.86 6.49
N TRP A 45 15.82 5.60 5.91
CA TRP A 45 15.52 6.73 5.03
C TRP A 45 14.69 6.30 3.82
N ARG A 46 15.03 5.19 3.17
CA ARG A 46 14.25 4.62 2.04
C ARG A 46 12.81 4.32 2.44
N SER A 47 12.61 3.68 3.59
CA SER A 47 11.26 3.39 4.08
C SER A 47 10.51 4.68 4.46
N LEU A 48 11.19 5.63 5.09
CA LEU A 48 10.60 6.90 5.52
C LEU A 48 10.13 7.77 4.34
N THR A 49 10.87 7.80 3.22
CA THR A 49 10.44 8.56 2.04
C THR A 49 9.12 8.02 1.47
N GLN A 50 8.91 6.70 1.48
CA GLN A 50 7.62 6.11 1.13
C GLN A 50 6.54 6.50 2.12
N TRP A 51 6.81 6.41 3.42
CA TRP A 51 5.83 6.75 4.45
C TRP A 51 5.35 8.22 4.35
N ILE A 52 6.29 9.14 4.11
CA ILE A 52 6.01 10.57 3.86
C ILE A 52 5.25 10.75 2.54
N GLY A 53 5.68 10.05 1.48
CA GLY A 53 5.03 10.08 0.16
C GLY A 53 3.57 9.65 0.21
N GLY A 54 3.28 8.54 0.88
CA GLY A 54 1.92 8.01 1.07
C GLY A 54 1.01 9.00 1.79
N MET A 55 1.52 9.66 2.84
CA MET A 55 0.74 10.70 3.50
C MET A 55 0.54 11.93 2.60
N GLY A 56 1.52 12.24 1.74
CA GLY A 56 1.41 13.24 0.69
C GLY A 56 0.25 12.96 -0.28
N ILE A 57 0.13 11.73 -0.81
CA ILE A 57 -0.93 11.38 -1.75
C ILE A 57 -2.32 11.37 -1.11
N ILE A 58 -2.44 10.95 0.17
CA ILE A 58 -3.72 11.05 0.90
C ILE A 58 -4.18 12.51 0.99
N VAL A 59 -3.29 13.42 1.39
CA VAL A 59 -3.61 14.86 1.53
C VAL A 59 -3.88 15.50 0.18
N LEU A 60 -3.12 15.13 -0.85
CA LEU A 60 -3.34 15.62 -2.20
C LEU A 60 -4.69 15.17 -2.75
N SER A 61 -5.05 13.90 -2.53
CA SER A 61 -6.29 13.30 -3.00
C SER A 61 -7.51 14.03 -2.43
N ILE A 62 -7.53 14.30 -1.12
CA ILE A 62 -8.64 15.06 -0.51
C ILE A 62 -8.69 16.53 -0.95
N ALA A 63 -7.54 17.13 -1.28
CA ALA A 63 -7.47 18.52 -1.67
C ALA A 63 -7.86 18.72 -3.14
N ILE A 64 -7.51 17.78 -4.03
CA ILE A 64 -7.61 17.94 -5.49
C ILE A 64 -8.80 17.16 -6.09
N LEU A 65 -9.09 15.93 -5.64
CA LEU A 65 -10.18 15.12 -6.21
C LEU A 65 -11.53 15.84 -6.22
N PRO A 66 -11.90 16.66 -5.20
CA PRO A 66 -13.13 17.43 -5.25
C PRO A 66 -13.25 18.39 -6.43
N PHE A 67 -12.14 18.96 -6.87
CA PHE A 67 -12.11 19.89 -8.01
C PHE A 67 -12.15 19.15 -9.35
N LEU A 68 -11.56 17.95 -9.42
CA LEU A 68 -11.57 17.11 -10.63
C LEU A 68 -12.90 16.38 -10.86
N GLY A 69 -13.83 16.38 -9.88
CA GLY A 69 -15.13 15.72 -10.01
C GLY A 69 -15.06 14.18 -10.01
N VAL A 70 -13.90 13.62 -9.71
CA VAL A 70 -13.63 12.18 -9.59
C VAL A 70 -14.09 11.71 -8.20
N GLY A 71 -14.74 10.54 -8.11
CA GLY A 71 -15.29 10.01 -6.86
C GLY A 71 -16.79 10.25 -6.64
N GLY A 72 -17.58 10.37 -7.71
CA GLY A 72 -19.05 10.49 -7.62
C GLY A 72 -19.58 11.85 -7.18
N MET A 73 -18.70 12.85 -6.98
CA MET A 73 -19.08 14.20 -6.55
C MET A 73 -19.95 14.96 -7.58
N GLN A 74 -20.03 14.46 -8.81
CA GLN A 74 -20.97 14.99 -9.82
C GLN A 74 -22.44 14.75 -9.44
N LEU A 75 -22.77 13.65 -8.75
CA LEU A 75 -24.10 13.44 -8.17
C LEU A 75 -24.38 14.45 -7.06
N TYR A 76 -23.36 14.76 -6.24
CA TYR A 76 -23.46 15.75 -5.16
C TYR A 76 -23.67 17.18 -5.69
N LYS A 77 -23.11 17.52 -6.86
CA LYS A 77 -23.36 18.79 -7.57
C LYS A 77 -24.77 18.88 -8.18
N ALA A 78 -25.40 17.74 -8.47
CA ALA A 78 -26.77 17.72 -9.01
C ALA A 78 -27.85 17.92 -7.93
N GLU A 79 -27.54 17.63 -6.66
CA GLU A 79 -28.50 17.67 -5.54
C GLU A 79 -28.46 18.96 -4.71
N ILE A 80 -27.52 19.88 -4.92
CA ILE A 80 -27.40 21.11 -4.11
C ILE A 80 -27.75 22.34 -4.94
N PRO A 81 -28.86 23.02 -4.64
CA PRO A 81 -29.11 24.36 -5.15
C PRO A 81 -28.27 25.38 -4.36
N SER A 82 -27.58 26.27 -5.10
CA SER A 82 -27.03 27.56 -4.66
C SER A 82 -25.57 27.63 -4.15
N PRO A 83 -24.91 28.80 -4.34
CA PRO A 83 -23.46 28.93 -4.33
C PRO A 83 -22.95 29.11 -2.90
N VAL A 84 -22.14 28.17 -2.42
CA VAL A 84 -21.51 28.32 -1.10
C VAL A 84 -20.15 28.99 -1.30
N VAL A 85 -20.08 30.23 -0.81
CA VAL A 85 -18.90 31.09 -0.76
C VAL A 85 -17.73 30.39 -0.07
N ASP A 86 -16.55 30.54 -0.70
CA ASP A 86 -15.20 30.12 -0.31
C ASP A 86 -14.90 30.17 1.20
N LYS A 87 -15.07 29.03 1.88
CA LYS A 87 -14.46 28.73 3.18
C LYS A 87 -13.85 27.33 3.21
N LEU A 88 -13.24 26.89 2.09
CA LEU A 88 -12.64 25.56 1.96
C LEU A 88 -11.33 25.41 2.77
N GLN A 89 -10.56 26.48 2.95
CA GLN A 89 -9.23 26.45 3.60
C GLN A 89 -9.19 25.90 5.05
N PRO A 90 -10.07 26.29 6.00
CA PRO A 90 -9.98 25.79 7.38
C PRO A 90 -10.39 24.30 7.52
N ARG A 91 -11.16 23.75 6.59
CA ARG A 91 -11.64 22.36 6.67
C ARG A 91 -10.60 21.34 6.17
N ILE A 92 -9.77 21.71 5.20
CA ILE A 92 -8.76 20.81 4.63
C ILE A 92 -7.63 20.55 5.64
N SER A 93 -7.14 21.59 6.33
CA SER A 93 -6.07 21.42 7.34
C SER A 93 -6.52 20.53 8.50
N GLU A 94 -7.74 20.73 9.02
CA GLU A 94 -8.30 19.90 10.09
C GLU A 94 -8.57 18.46 9.64
N THR A 95 -9.00 18.26 8.39
CA THR A 95 -9.17 16.92 7.80
C THR A 95 -7.81 16.24 7.65
N ALA A 96 -6.79 16.94 7.14
CA ALA A 96 -5.44 16.41 6.98
C ALA A 96 -4.80 16.00 8.31
N LYS A 97 -4.91 16.83 9.37
CA LYS A 97 -4.46 16.47 10.72
C LYS A 97 -5.14 15.21 11.24
N THR A 98 -6.42 15.05 10.94
CA THR A 98 -7.21 13.91 11.40
C THR A 98 -6.80 12.64 10.67
N LEU A 99 -6.66 12.70 9.34
CA LEU A 99 -6.16 11.56 8.55
C LEU A 99 -4.73 11.20 8.92
N TRP A 100 -3.88 12.18 9.25
CA TRP A 100 -2.53 11.94 9.76
C TRP A 100 -2.56 11.04 11.01
N LYS A 101 -3.49 11.30 11.95
CA LYS A 101 -3.65 10.47 13.16
C LYS A 101 -4.10 9.05 12.81
N VAL A 102 -4.99 8.88 11.84
CA VAL A 102 -5.44 7.56 11.38
C VAL A 102 -4.29 6.79 10.74
N TYR A 103 -3.56 7.44 9.82
CA TYR A 103 -2.41 6.85 9.15
C TYR A 103 -1.32 6.41 10.13
N LEU A 104 -0.97 7.28 11.08
CA LEU A 104 0.00 6.99 12.13
C LEU A 104 -0.49 5.88 13.08
N LEU A 105 -1.77 5.88 13.47
CA LEU A 105 -2.35 4.83 14.31
C LEU A 105 -2.25 3.47 13.64
N ILE A 106 -2.68 3.35 12.38
CA ILE A 106 -2.64 2.08 11.66
C ILE A 106 -1.18 1.63 11.48
N THR A 107 -0.27 2.54 11.12
CA THR A 107 1.18 2.24 11.02
C THR A 107 1.73 1.66 12.34
N LEU A 108 1.43 2.29 13.48
CA LEU A 108 1.93 1.82 14.78
C LEU A 108 1.35 0.45 15.18
N VAL A 109 0.08 0.18 14.83
CA VAL A 109 -0.52 -1.13 15.07
C VAL A 109 0.17 -2.20 14.22
N GLU A 110 0.51 -1.92 12.96
CA GLU A 110 1.26 -2.84 12.11
C GLU A 110 2.64 -3.16 12.70
N ILE A 111 3.39 -2.13 13.11
CA ILE A 111 4.70 -2.28 13.76
C ILE A 111 4.57 -3.19 14.99
N GLY A 112 3.57 -2.95 15.83
CA GLY A 112 3.31 -3.75 17.03
C GLY A 112 3.03 -5.21 16.71
N LEU A 113 2.18 -5.49 15.71
CA LEU A 113 1.84 -6.86 15.31
C LEU A 113 3.03 -7.61 14.71
N LEU A 114 3.83 -6.95 13.86
CA LEU A 114 5.04 -7.54 13.28
C LEU A 114 6.09 -7.82 14.36
N PHE A 115 6.29 -6.89 15.30
CA PHE A 115 7.22 -7.04 16.41
C PHE A 115 6.81 -8.18 17.36
N ILE A 116 5.52 -8.31 17.70
CA ILE A 116 4.98 -9.44 18.49
C ILE A 116 5.22 -10.78 17.76
N GLY A 117 5.14 -10.78 16.43
CA GLY A 117 5.50 -11.93 15.60
C GLY A 117 6.99 -12.27 15.57
N ARG A 118 7.82 -11.57 16.35
CA ARG A 118 9.29 -11.72 16.46
C ARG A 118 10.07 -11.23 15.24
N MET A 119 9.51 -10.32 14.45
CA MET A 119 10.29 -9.52 13.52
C MET A 119 11.13 -8.50 14.31
N SER A 120 12.34 -8.19 13.85
CA SER A 120 13.15 -7.14 14.51
C SER A 120 12.38 -5.82 14.53
N LEU A 121 12.58 -4.98 15.55
CA LEU A 121 11.90 -3.69 15.63
C LEU A 121 12.20 -2.83 14.39
N PHE A 122 13.46 -2.84 13.96
CA PHE A 122 13.92 -2.14 12.76
C PHE A 122 13.18 -2.61 11.51
N ASP A 123 13.16 -3.93 11.24
CA ASP A 123 12.48 -4.48 10.07
C ASP A 123 10.97 -4.21 10.14
N SER A 124 10.37 -4.32 11.32
CA SER A 124 8.93 -4.05 11.54
C SER A 124 8.58 -2.60 11.21
N MET A 125 9.41 -1.65 11.62
CA MET A 125 9.25 -0.23 11.28
C MET A 125 9.39 0.00 9.78
N CYS A 126 10.47 -0.50 9.18
CA CYS A 126 10.74 -0.34 7.75
C CYS A 126 9.62 -0.93 6.89
N HIS A 127 9.10 -2.11 7.23
CA HIS A 127 7.98 -2.72 6.50
C HIS A 127 6.69 -1.95 6.68
N ALA A 128 6.30 -1.56 7.91
CA ALA A 128 5.08 -0.77 8.10
C ALA A 128 5.12 0.60 7.40
N PHE A 129 6.29 1.23 7.35
CA PHE A 129 6.52 2.45 6.59
C PHE A 129 6.42 2.27 5.07
N CYS A 130 6.43 1.03 4.58
CA CYS A 130 6.32 0.68 3.16
C CYS A 130 4.99 0.00 2.81
N THR A 131 4.31 -0.63 3.77
CA THR A 131 2.96 -1.19 3.61
C THR A 131 1.91 -0.09 3.57
N MET A 132 1.90 0.80 4.57
CA MET A 132 0.89 1.85 4.72
C MET A 132 0.81 2.85 3.56
N PRO A 133 1.92 3.27 2.93
CA PRO A 133 1.87 4.08 1.71
C PRO A 133 1.68 3.25 0.44
N THR A 134 1.45 1.94 0.53
CA THR A 134 1.41 1.00 -0.60
C THR A 134 2.62 1.16 -1.52
N GLY A 135 3.83 1.16 -0.94
CA GLY A 135 5.07 1.44 -1.67
C GLY A 135 6.05 0.27 -1.81
N GLY A 136 6.04 -0.71 -0.91
CA GLY A 136 6.73 -1.99 -1.14
C GLY A 136 8.25 -2.03 -1.03
N PHE A 137 8.92 -0.96 -0.60
CA PHE A 137 10.34 -1.07 -0.24
C PHE A 137 10.54 -2.02 0.94
N SER A 138 11.70 -2.67 0.98
CA SER A 138 12.06 -3.63 2.00
C SER A 138 13.52 -3.45 2.41
N PRO A 139 13.88 -3.66 3.69
CA PRO A 139 15.27 -3.74 4.14
C PRO A 139 15.96 -5.05 3.72
N ARG A 140 15.19 -6.03 3.20
CA ARG A 140 15.66 -7.33 2.72
C ARG A 140 15.57 -7.41 1.20
N ASN A 141 16.58 -8.01 0.56
CA ASN A 141 16.62 -8.19 -0.91
C ASN A 141 15.43 -9.00 -1.43
N ALA A 142 15.07 -10.06 -0.70
CA ALA A 142 13.95 -10.94 -1.05
C ALA A 142 12.59 -10.41 -0.58
N SER A 143 12.46 -9.13 -0.23
CA SER A 143 11.21 -8.56 0.29
C SER A 143 10.68 -9.36 1.50
N ILE A 144 9.37 -9.61 1.56
CA ILE A 144 8.73 -10.42 2.62
C ILE A 144 9.07 -11.91 2.48
N ALA A 145 9.47 -12.37 1.28
CA ALA A 145 9.90 -13.75 1.06
C ALA A 145 11.08 -14.16 1.97
N TYR A 146 11.93 -13.21 2.39
CA TYR A 146 13.04 -13.43 3.33
C TYR A 146 12.60 -14.13 4.62
N TYR A 147 11.45 -13.76 5.17
CA TYR A 147 11.01 -14.27 6.47
C TYR A 147 10.29 -15.62 6.40
N ASN A 148 9.75 -15.97 5.22
CA ASN A 148 9.02 -17.21 4.95
C ASN A 148 8.05 -17.65 6.07
N ASN A 149 7.33 -16.68 6.66
CA ASN A 149 6.46 -16.90 7.82
C ASN A 149 5.03 -16.50 7.48
N ALA A 150 4.10 -17.46 7.60
CA ALA A 150 2.69 -17.27 7.32
C ALA A 150 2.05 -16.15 8.16
N TYR A 151 2.54 -15.93 9.39
CA TYR A 151 2.04 -14.85 10.24
C TYR A 151 2.35 -13.47 9.65
N PHE A 152 3.59 -13.21 9.24
CA PHE A 152 3.95 -11.91 8.64
C PHE A 152 3.24 -11.68 7.32
N GLU A 153 3.13 -12.71 6.49
CA GLU A 153 2.38 -12.65 5.23
C GLU A 153 0.92 -12.27 5.49
N ALA A 154 0.27 -12.88 6.49
CA ALA A 154 -1.12 -12.59 6.84
C ALA A 154 -1.28 -11.16 7.38
N VAL A 155 -0.41 -10.73 8.31
CA VAL A 155 -0.45 -9.36 8.86
C VAL A 155 -0.30 -8.36 7.74
N ILE A 156 0.76 -8.43 6.93
CA ILE A 156 1.03 -7.47 5.86
C ILE A 156 -0.09 -7.50 4.82
N THR A 157 -0.66 -8.66 4.49
CA THR A 157 -1.82 -8.75 3.57
C THR A 157 -3.02 -7.96 4.08
N VAL A 158 -3.34 -8.06 5.38
CA VAL A 158 -4.42 -7.30 5.99
C VAL A 158 -4.12 -5.80 5.96
N PHE A 159 -2.88 -5.39 6.23
CA PHE A 159 -2.52 -3.98 6.23
C PHE A 159 -2.44 -3.38 4.82
N MET A 160 -2.02 -4.14 3.81
CA MET A 160 -2.14 -3.73 2.41
C MET A 160 -3.61 -3.50 2.02
N LEU A 161 -4.52 -4.39 2.45
CA LEU A 161 -5.95 -4.20 2.25
C LEU A 161 -6.46 -2.92 2.91
N LEU A 162 -6.07 -2.67 4.17
CA LEU A 162 -6.46 -1.45 4.89
C LEU A 162 -5.90 -0.20 4.20
N ALA A 163 -4.63 -0.22 3.77
CA ALA A 163 -4.02 0.89 3.06
C ALA A 163 -4.69 1.16 1.69
N GLY A 164 -5.15 0.12 1.00
CA GLY A 164 -5.90 0.20 -0.26
C GLY A 164 -7.37 0.60 -0.13
N VAL A 165 -7.91 0.69 1.08
CA VAL A 165 -9.27 1.19 1.33
C VAL A 165 -9.23 2.69 1.62
N ASN A 166 -10.25 3.42 1.16
CA ASN A 166 -10.35 4.87 1.34
C ASN A 166 -10.17 5.30 2.83
N PHE A 167 -9.23 6.20 3.09
CA PHE A 167 -8.90 6.66 4.45
C PHE A 167 -10.04 7.41 5.15
N ALA A 168 -10.99 7.99 4.41
CA ALA A 168 -12.20 8.58 4.98
C ALA A 168 -13.13 7.52 5.63
N LEU A 169 -13.13 6.27 5.12
CA LEU A 169 -13.90 5.18 5.72
C LEU A 169 -13.28 4.74 7.05
N HIS A 170 -11.95 4.64 7.11
CA HIS A 170 -11.22 4.37 8.36
C HIS A 170 -11.53 5.43 9.44
N PHE A 171 -11.53 6.70 9.04
CA PHE A 171 -11.90 7.78 9.96
C PHE A 171 -13.34 7.65 10.48
N LYS A 172 -14.31 7.37 9.59
CA LYS A 172 -15.72 7.16 9.98
C LYS A 172 -15.88 5.95 10.92
N PHE A 173 -15.10 4.89 10.69
CA PHE A 173 -15.08 3.72 11.56
C PHE A 173 -14.59 4.09 12.98
N LEU A 174 -13.48 4.82 13.08
CA LEU A 174 -12.93 5.28 14.37
C LEU A 174 -13.86 6.22 15.14
N LYS A 175 -14.79 6.91 14.45
CA LYS A 175 -15.86 7.70 15.07
C LYS A 175 -17.08 6.87 15.55
N GLY A 176 -17.04 5.55 15.42
CA GLY A 176 -18.08 4.63 15.92
C GLY A 176 -19.05 4.11 14.86
N ASN A 177 -18.84 4.40 13.57
CA ASN A 177 -19.67 3.82 12.51
C ASN A 177 -19.09 2.47 12.03
N PHE A 178 -19.32 1.42 12.80
CA PHE A 178 -18.78 0.08 12.52
C PHE A 178 -19.29 -0.57 11.23
N ARG A 179 -20.44 -0.12 10.70
CA ARG A 179 -21.04 -0.65 9.46
C ARG A 179 -20.62 0.13 8.21
N VAL A 180 -19.66 1.04 8.32
CA VAL A 180 -19.30 1.95 7.22
C VAL A 180 -18.78 1.21 5.99
N PHE A 181 -17.90 0.22 6.17
CA PHE A 181 -17.30 -0.54 5.06
C PHE A 181 -18.33 -1.32 4.24
N GLY A 182 -19.33 -1.94 4.89
CA GLY A 182 -20.35 -2.73 4.21
C GLY A 182 -21.45 -1.90 3.54
N ARG A 183 -21.58 -0.61 3.87
CA ARG A 183 -22.55 0.30 3.21
C ARG A 183 -21.98 0.93 1.96
N ASP A 184 -20.67 1.11 1.92
CA ASP A 184 -19.98 1.72 0.80
C ASP A 184 -19.97 0.78 -0.43
N PRO A 185 -20.50 1.20 -1.59
CA PRO A 185 -20.55 0.35 -2.77
C PRO A 185 -19.15 0.11 -3.37
N GLU A 186 -18.25 1.09 -3.33
CA GLU A 186 -16.88 0.97 -3.86
C GLU A 186 -16.08 -0.05 -3.05
N CYS A 187 -16.13 0.03 -1.72
CA CYS A 187 -15.48 -0.92 -0.82
C CYS A 187 -15.99 -2.35 -1.05
N ARG A 188 -17.30 -2.55 -1.20
CA ARG A 188 -17.88 -3.88 -1.48
C ARG A 188 -17.40 -4.45 -2.82
N ILE A 189 -17.39 -3.63 -3.87
CA ILE A 189 -16.93 -4.05 -5.20
C ILE A 189 -15.43 -4.38 -5.15
N PHE A 190 -14.61 -3.53 -4.52
CA PHE A 190 -13.19 -3.77 -4.35
C PHE A 190 -12.90 -5.09 -3.63
N LEU A 191 -13.56 -5.33 -2.49
CA LEU A 191 -13.41 -6.58 -1.73
C LEU A 191 -13.90 -7.80 -2.53
N PHE A 192 -14.98 -7.67 -3.29
CA PHE A 192 -15.47 -8.73 -4.15
C PHE A 192 -14.49 -9.08 -5.28
N ILE A 193 -13.99 -8.06 -6.00
CA ILE A 193 -13.00 -8.24 -7.06
C ILE A 193 -11.75 -8.91 -6.48
N LEU A 194 -11.23 -8.39 -5.36
CA LEU A 194 -10.06 -8.97 -4.71
C LEU A 194 -10.29 -10.44 -4.36
N ALA A 195 -11.39 -10.77 -3.69
CA ALA A 195 -11.69 -12.15 -3.30
C ALA A 195 -11.81 -13.07 -4.51
N ALA A 196 -12.49 -12.63 -5.58
CA ALA A 196 -12.63 -13.39 -6.82
C ALA A 196 -11.26 -13.66 -7.48
N LEU A 197 -10.40 -12.65 -7.57
CA LEU A 197 -9.06 -12.79 -8.15
C LEU A 197 -8.15 -13.71 -7.31
N ILE A 198 -8.20 -13.59 -5.98
CA ILE A 198 -7.47 -14.50 -5.08
C ILE A 198 -7.90 -15.95 -5.32
N LEU A 199 -9.21 -16.22 -5.41
CA LEU A 199 -9.73 -17.56 -5.65
C LEU A 199 -9.32 -18.10 -7.02
N LEU A 200 -9.44 -17.30 -8.08
CA LEU A 200 -9.04 -17.69 -9.43
C LEU A 200 -7.55 -18.03 -9.51
N VAL A 201 -6.68 -17.19 -8.95
CA VAL A 201 -5.24 -17.42 -8.91
C VAL A 201 -4.92 -18.65 -8.05
N THR A 202 -5.57 -18.81 -6.90
CA THR A 202 -5.41 -19.98 -6.02
C THR A 202 -5.71 -21.28 -6.77
N CYS A 203 -6.85 -21.36 -7.46
CA CYS A 203 -7.26 -22.54 -8.22
C CYS A 203 -6.27 -22.86 -9.35
N ASN A 204 -5.68 -21.84 -9.98
CA ASN A 204 -4.76 -22.02 -11.10
C ASN A 204 -3.36 -22.48 -10.65
N ILE A 205 -2.84 -21.94 -9.55
CA ILE A 205 -1.50 -22.31 -9.03
C ILE A 205 -1.53 -23.59 -8.20
N TYR A 206 -2.70 -24.00 -7.72
CA TYR A 206 -2.88 -25.26 -7.00
C TYR A 206 -2.70 -26.45 -7.96
N GLY A 207 -1.92 -27.45 -7.52
CA GLY A 207 -1.60 -28.65 -8.30
C GLY A 207 -0.52 -28.45 -9.37
N THR A 208 -0.36 -27.23 -9.90
CA THR A 208 0.67 -26.89 -10.89
C THR A 208 1.99 -26.44 -10.23
N VAL A 209 1.91 -25.47 -9.33
CA VAL A 209 3.08 -24.87 -8.64
C VAL A 209 3.13 -25.28 -7.18
N TYR A 210 1.97 -25.31 -6.51
CA TYR A 210 1.87 -25.61 -5.10
C TYR A 210 0.96 -26.82 -4.86
N HIS A 211 1.47 -27.79 -4.09
CA HIS A 211 0.74 -29.04 -3.80
C HIS A 211 -0.23 -28.93 -2.62
N SER A 212 -0.13 -27.89 -1.79
CA SER A 212 -1.05 -27.63 -0.67
C SER A 212 -2.00 -26.49 -1.00
N ILE A 213 -3.31 -26.70 -0.83
CA ILE A 213 -4.32 -25.67 -1.07
C ILE A 213 -4.15 -24.47 -0.15
N GLY A 214 -3.78 -24.69 1.13
CA GLY A 214 -3.48 -23.61 2.07
C GLY A 214 -2.23 -22.82 1.67
N GLY A 215 -1.22 -23.51 1.14
CA GLY A 215 -0.01 -22.87 0.61
C GLY A 215 -0.31 -22.03 -0.63
N ALA A 216 -1.07 -22.58 -1.59
CA ALA A 216 -1.53 -21.87 -2.78
C ALA A 216 -2.35 -20.63 -2.40
N PHE A 217 -3.36 -20.78 -1.54
CA PHE A 217 -4.19 -19.67 -1.09
C PHE A 217 -3.38 -18.57 -0.43
N ARG A 218 -2.45 -18.93 0.47
CA ARG A 218 -1.57 -17.97 1.14
C ARG A 218 -0.75 -17.14 0.15
N ARG A 219 -0.11 -17.79 -0.82
CA ARG A 219 0.73 -17.10 -1.83
C ARG A 219 -0.11 -16.27 -2.79
N ALA A 220 -1.25 -16.80 -3.24
CA ALA A 220 -2.18 -16.08 -4.09
C ALA A 220 -2.75 -14.85 -3.39
N ALA A 221 -3.22 -14.99 -2.14
CA ALA A 221 -3.76 -13.89 -1.34
C ALA A 221 -2.74 -12.76 -1.19
N PHE A 222 -1.51 -13.09 -0.79
CA PHE A 222 -0.47 -12.08 -0.63
C PHE A 222 -0.15 -11.37 -1.96
N GLN A 223 0.10 -12.12 -3.03
CA GLN A 223 0.59 -11.53 -4.28
C GLN A 223 -0.49 -10.76 -5.04
N VAL A 224 -1.74 -11.27 -5.04
CA VAL A 224 -2.87 -10.55 -5.63
C VAL A 224 -3.14 -9.27 -4.84
N THR A 225 -3.21 -9.32 -3.50
CA THR A 225 -3.42 -8.12 -2.69
C THR A 225 -2.28 -7.12 -2.88
N SER A 226 -1.03 -7.57 -2.87
CA SER A 226 0.15 -6.72 -3.09
C SER A 226 0.09 -5.97 -4.43
N ILE A 227 -0.29 -6.64 -5.51
CA ILE A 227 -0.28 -6.05 -6.84
C ILE A 227 -1.51 -5.16 -7.09
N ILE A 228 -2.71 -5.59 -6.68
CA ILE A 228 -3.93 -4.79 -6.88
C ILE A 228 -3.97 -3.53 -6.00
N THR A 229 -3.37 -3.58 -4.81
CA THR A 229 -3.20 -2.40 -3.94
C THR A 229 -1.98 -1.57 -4.33
N THR A 230 -1.31 -1.93 -5.43
CA THR A 230 -0.07 -1.31 -5.94
C THR A 230 1.08 -1.26 -4.93
N THR A 231 1.05 -2.11 -3.89
CA THR A 231 2.10 -2.15 -2.86
C THR A 231 3.41 -2.69 -3.41
N GLY A 232 3.38 -3.79 -4.17
CA GLY A 232 4.59 -4.32 -4.82
C GLY A 232 5.52 -5.17 -3.95
N PHE A 233 5.09 -5.57 -2.74
CA PHE A 233 5.79 -6.61 -1.99
C PHE A 233 5.74 -7.98 -2.69
N VAL A 234 6.78 -8.78 -2.46
CA VAL A 234 6.93 -10.09 -3.11
C VAL A 234 7.17 -11.17 -2.06
N THR A 235 6.42 -12.28 -2.17
CA THR A 235 6.64 -13.50 -1.37
C THR A 235 6.94 -14.74 -2.22
N SER A 236 6.78 -14.64 -3.53
CA SER A 236 7.01 -15.74 -4.47
C SER A 236 7.42 -15.20 -5.82
N ASP A 237 8.23 -15.96 -6.54
CA ASP A 237 8.50 -15.71 -7.94
C ASP A 237 7.27 -16.09 -8.78
N TYR A 238 6.40 -15.10 -9.02
CA TYR A 238 5.18 -15.26 -9.81
C TYR A 238 5.46 -15.33 -11.32
N ALA A 239 6.71 -15.12 -11.78
CA ALA A 239 7.10 -15.37 -13.17
C ALA A 239 7.10 -16.87 -13.51
N GLN A 240 7.16 -17.73 -12.49
CA GLN A 240 7.02 -19.18 -12.63
C GLN A 240 5.56 -19.67 -12.58
N TRP A 241 4.59 -18.77 -12.36
CA TRP A 241 3.19 -19.16 -12.27
C TRP A 241 2.58 -19.37 -13.66
N PRO A 242 1.48 -20.14 -13.79
CA PRO A 242 0.81 -20.34 -15.07
C PRO A 242 0.40 -19.01 -15.72
N ALA A 243 0.39 -18.97 -17.06
CA ALA A 243 0.17 -17.76 -17.84
C ALA A 243 -1.12 -17.01 -17.45
N LEU A 244 -2.21 -17.72 -17.14
CA LEU A 244 -3.46 -17.10 -16.68
C LEU A 244 -3.25 -16.30 -15.37
N SER A 245 -2.46 -16.81 -14.41
CA SER A 245 -2.17 -16.08 -13.18
C SER A 245 -1.32 -14.83 -13.47
N GLN A 246 -0.35 -14.94 -14.38
CA GLN A 246 0.47 -13.78 -14.77
C GLN A 246 -0.36 -12.68 -15.42
N ILE A 247 -1.29 -13.04 -16.32
CA ILE A 247 -2.22 -12.09 -16.96
C ILE A 247 -3.13 -11.44 -15.91
N ILE A 248 -3.67 -12.22 -14.96
CA ILE A 248 -4.49 -11.67 -13.88
C ILE A 248 -3.69 -10.65 -13.05
N LEU A 249 -2.47 -11.00 -12.63
CA LEU A 249 -1.62 -10.09 -11.86
C LEU A 249 -1.26 -8.83 -12.67
N PHE A 250 -0.98 -8.97 -13.97
CA PHE A 250 -0.76 -7.82 -14.85
C PHE A 250 -1.99 -6.90 -14.93
N LEU A 251 -3.20 -7.46 -15.06
CA LEU A 251 -4.44 -6.67 -15.06
C LEU A 251 -4.69 -5.99 -13.70
N CYS A 252 -4.31 -6.62 -12.58
CA CYS A 252 -4.42 -6.01 -11.25
C CYS A 252 -3.68 -4.68 -11.14
N MET A 253 -2.55 -4.52 -11.86
CA MET A 253 -1.77 -3.27 -11.86
C MET A 253 -2.54 -2.07 -12.40
N PHE A 254 -3.59 -2.29 -13.20
CA PHE A 254 -4.41 -1.22 -13.79
C PHE A 254 -5.73 -0.98 -13.07
N ILE A 255 -6.22 -1.96 -12.30
CA ILE A 255 -7.48 -1.82 -11.55
C ILE A 255 -7.25 -0.87 -10.37
N GLY A 256 -6.12 -1.03 -9.68
CA GLY A 256 -5.74 -0.16 -8.59
C GLY A 256 -6.59 -0.32 -7.32
N ALA A 257 -6.30 0.55 -6.35
CA ALA A 257 -6.98 0.59 -5.06
C ALA A 257 -8.20 1.53 -5.10
N MET A 258 -8.90 1.67 -3.96
CA MET A 258 -10.03 2.62 -3.88
C MET A 258 -9.56 4.06 -4.01
N ALA A 259 -10.42 4.93 -4.55
CA ALA A 259 -10.16 6.37 -4.58
C ALA A 259 -10.02 6.92 -3.16
N GLY A 260 -8.99 7.75 -2.91
CA GLY A 260 -8.68 8.28 -1.58
C GLY A 260 -8.02 7.27 -0.63
N SER A 261 -7.50 6.17 -1.17
CA SER A 261 -6.50 5.32 -0.54
C SER A 261 -5.07 5.83 -0.85
N THR A 262 -4.02 5.09 -0.47
CA THR A 262 -2.64 5.38 -0.91
C THR A 262 -2.27 4.69 -2.22
N GLY A 263 -3.10 3.76 -2.70
CA GLY A 263 -2.83 3.00 -3.91
C GLY A 263 -3.09 3.79 -5.18
N GLY A 264 -2.49 3.32 -6.27
CA GLY A 264 -2.63 3.86 -7.63
C GLY A 264 -3.94 3.47 -8.30
#